data_AF-A0A534H389-F1
#
_entry.id   AF-A0A534H389-F1
#
_cell.length_a   1.000
_cell.length_b   1.000
_cell.length_c   1.000
_cell.angle_alpha   90.00
_cell.angle_beta   90.00
_cell.angle_gamma   90.00
#
_symmetry.space_group_name_H-M   'P 1'
#
loop_
_entity.id
_entity.type
_entity.pdbx_description
1 polymer ?
#
loop_
_entity_poly.entity_id
_entity_poly.type
_entity_poly.pdbx_seq_one_letter_code
_entity_poly.pdbx_strand_id
1 'polypeptide(L)'
;MNTYAPWIAAVEQVRCQRRVSGVLVVWSTALVVPRSGGALAERRTKEHGPVAAEALQTPLFNPAATAQVAQFDDRHFCLVVDDALLNPDELVQFAAERRAEFNSVDFSHYPGIYRMAPAELSERLTDYFQLHARRRFDARRCVETICRYSLVTLPRQALHPIQWLCHRDDVGLDARLSMQASVLYLFHDPELGGTGFYVPTHSAAATGALFADARLASPSAFAARYGLSPGYMHESNAWFRRIGGIAAKWNRLIIYDGGMLHASDIAAPDRLSADPESGRLTLNGFFTCRRNLR
;
A
#
# COMPACT_ATOMS: atom_id res chain seq x y z
N MET A 1 14.42 -23.71 20.88
CA MET A 1 13.48 -22.67 21.34
C MET A 1 13.11 -21.83 20.15
N ASN A 2 11.98 -22.16 19.54
CA ASN A 2 11.45 -21.52 18.34
C ASN A 2 9.95 -21.33 18.60
N THR A 3 9.46 -20.11 18.60
CA THR A 3 8.02 -19.81 18.70
C THR A 3 7.68 -18.71 17.71
N TYR A 4 7.17 -19.14 16.56
CA TYR A 4 6.32 -18.37 15.67
C TYR A 4 4.95 -18.17 16.34
N ALA A 5 4.40 -16.96 16.26
CA ALA A 5 3.01 -16.68 16.64
C ALA A 5 2.29 -16.08 15.41
N PRO A 6 1.20 -16.69 14.91
CA PRO A 6 0.33 -16.07 13.92
C PRO A 6 -0.81 -15.32 14.63
N TRP A 7 -1.10 -14.09 14.19
CA TRP A 7 -2.31 -13.36 14.61
C TRP A 7 -3.42 -13.60 13.60
N ILE A 8 -4.54 -14.15 14.08
CA ILE A 8 -5.79 -14.39 13.34
C ILE A 8 -6.78 -13.27 13.68
N ALA A 9 -7.48 -12.82 12.64
CA ALA A 9 -8.63 -11.93 12.67
C ALA A 9 -9.76 -12.47 13.57
N ALA A 10 -10.27 -11.62 14.47
CA ALA A 10 -11.51 -11.89 15.19
C ALA A 10 -12.69 -11.31 14.40
N VAL A 11 -13.54 -12.17 13.85
CA VAL A 11 -14.88 -11.81 13.35
C VAL A 11 -15.90 -12.34 14.35
N GLU A 12 -16.72 -11.44 14.87
CA GLU A 12 -17.82 -11.72 15.81
C GLU A 12 -18.89 -12.63 15.17
N GLN A 13 -19.21 -13.73 15.86
CA GLN A 13 -20.36 -14.57 15.54
C GLN A 13 -21.64 -13.98 16.13
N VAL A 14 -22.55 -13.57 15.26
CA VAL A 14 -23.95 -13.29 15.60
C VAL A 14 -24.63 -14.59 16.05
N ARG A 15 -25.11 -14.59 17.30
CA ARG A 15 -25.89 -15.68 17.91
C ARG A 15 -27.26 -15.81 17.23
N CYS A 16 -27.50 -16.96 16.59
CA CYS A 16 -28.86 -17.47 16.39
C CYS A 16 -29.02 -18.77 17.20
N GLN A 17 -29.80 -18.70 18.27
CA GLN A 17 -30.11 -19.85 19.13
C GLN A 17 -31.18 -20.73 18.47
N ARG A 18 -30.86 -22.01 18.22
CA ARG A 18 -31.81 -23.12 18.36
C ARG A 18 -31.10 -24.35 18.92
N ARG A 19 -31.57 -24.82 20.07
CA ARG A 19 -31.16 -26.06 20.75
C ARG A 19 -31.49 -27.28 19.89
N VAL A 20 -30.57 -28.24 19.79
CA VAL A 20 -30.82 -29.69 19.99
C VAL A 20 -29.53 -30.38 20.50
N SER A 21 -29.66 -30.98 21.68
CA SER A 21 -29.01 -32.17 22.27
C SER A 21 -27.67 -32.74 21.72
N GLY A 22 -26.70 -32.87 22.64
CA GLY A 22 -26.13 -34.19 23.00
C GLY A 22 -24.86 -34.69 22.29
N VAL A 23 -23.88 -35.04 23.14
CA VAL A 23 -22.79 -36.00 22.94
C VAL A 23 -21.49 -35.47 22.31
N LEU A 24 -20.48 -35.38 23.19
CA LEU A 24 -19.05 -35.28 22.91
C LEU A 24 -18.55 -36.66 22.45
N VAL A 25 -17.94 -36.75 21.26
CA VAL A 25 -17.21 -37.95 20.85
C VAL A 25 -15.88 -37.56 20.23
N VAL A 26 -14.80 -38.00 20.89
CA VAL A 26 -13.41 -37.91 20.42
C VAL A 26 -13.12 -39.17 19.60
N TRP A 27 -12.67 -39.02 18.36
CA TRP A 27 -12.01 -40.10 17.62
C TRP A 27 -10.71 -39.61 17.01
N SER A 28 -9.64 -40.31 17.35
CA SER A 28 -8.31 -40.23 16.78
C SER A 28 -8.12 -41.49 15.95
N THR A 29 -7.82 -41.37 14.66
CA THR A 29 -7.32 -42.51 13.87
C THR A 29 -6.50 -42.02 12.69
N ALA A 30 -5.24 -42.45 12.69
CA ALA A 30 -4.32 -42.42 11.57
C ALA A 30 -4.78 -43.38 10.46
N LEU A 31 -4.54 -43.02 9.20
CA LEU A 31 -4.74 -43.91 8.06
C LEU A 31 -3.43 -44.14 7.30
N VAL A 32 -3.09 -45.43 7.24
CA VAL A 32 -2.03 -46.07 6.47
C VAL A 32 -2.46 -46.15 5.00
N VAL A 33 -1.55 -45.84 4.07
CA VAL A 33 -1.76 -46.01 2.62
C VAL A 33 -1.09 -47.31 2.16
N PRO A 34 -1.80 -48.25 1.50
CA PRO A 34 -1.17 -49.44 0.93
C PRO A 34 -0.66 -49.18 -0.51
N ARG A 35 0.48 -49.81 -0.82
CA ARG A 35 1.04 -49.96 -2.17
C ARG A 35 0.43 -51.18 -2.87
N SER A 36 0.06 -51.03 -4.13
CA SER A 36 -0.04 -52.15 -5.08
C SER A 36 0.31 -51.67 -6.50
N GLY A 37 1.12 -52.47 -7.19
CA GLY A 37 1.60 -52.22 -8.53
C GLY A 37 0.69 -52.80 -9.62
N GLY A 38 0.90 -52.34 -10.84
CA GLY A 38 0.34 -52.89 -12.07
C GLY A 38 0.91 -52.13 -13.27
N ALA A 39 1.66 -52.82 -14.12
CA ALA A 39 2.22 -52.31 -15.37
C ALA A 39 1.19 -52.48 -16.50
N LEU A 40 1.16 -51.56 -17.47
CA LEU A 40 0.78 -51.80 -18.87
C LEU A 40 1.09 -50.58 -19.79
N ALA A 41 1.94 -50.85 -20.79
CA ALA A 41 2.02 -50.34 -22.16
C ALA A 41 1.86 -48.83 -22.52
N GLU A 42 2.98 -48.28 -22.98
CA GLU A 42 3.25 -47.25 -24.00
C GLU A 42 2.08 -46.54 -24.72
N ARG A 43 2.08 -45.20 -24.62
CA ARG A 43 1.92 -44.29 -25.77
C ARG A 43 2.85 -43.09 -25.65
N ARG A 44 3.83 -42.99 -26.56
CA ARG A 44 4.58 -41.75 -26.82
C ARG A 44 3.59 -40.65 -27.19
N THR A 45 3.56 -39.58 -26.41
CA THR A 45 3.06 -38.28 -26.85
C THR A 45 4.13 -37.24 -26.53
N LYS A 46 4.23 -36.30 -27.47
CA LYS A 46 5.34 -35.38 -27.68
C LYS A 46 5.71 -34.57 -26.44
N GLU A 47 7.01 -34.47 -26.22
CA GLU A 47 7.68 -33.46 -25.42
C GLU A 47 6.99 -32.10 -25.59
N HIS A 48 6.41 -31.60 -24.51
CA HIS A 48 6.31 -30.16 -24.30
C HIS A 48 7.49 -29.84 -23.40
N GLY A 49 8.58 -29.40 -24.01
CA GLY A 49 9.68 -28.79 -23.27
C GLY A 49 9.12 -27.66 -22.38
N PRO A 50 9.78 -27.35 -21.25
CA PRO A 50 9.36 -26.21 -20.44
C PRO A 50 9.35 -24.99 -21.37
N VAL A 51 8.18 -24.37 -21.52
CA VAL A 51 8.08 -23.02 -22.06
C VAL A 51 8.92 -22.19 -21.12
N ALA A 52 10.16 -21.94 -21.54
CA ALA A 52 11.08 -21.10 -20.82
C ALA A 52 10.33 -19.79 -20.58
N ALA A 53 10.23 -19.42 -19.31
CA ALA A 53 9.93 -18.07 -18.92
C ALA A 53 10.93 -17.17 -19.67
N GLU A 54 10.49 -16.58 -20.78
CA GLU A 54 11.11 -15.38 -21.31
C GLU A 54 10.85 -14.30 -20.26
N ALA A 55 11.67 -14.33 -19.22
CA ALA A 55 11.81 -13.23 -18.29
C ALA A 55 12.11 -11.99 -19.14
N LEU A 56 11.23 -11.00 -19.05
CA LEU A 56 11.30 -9.71 -19.73
C LEU A 56 12.76 -9.19 -19.68
N GLN A 57 13.50 -9.34 -20.78
CA GLN A 57 14.90 -8.92 -20.89
C GLN A 57 15.03 -7.38 -20.90
N THR A 58 13.91 -6.66 -21.01
CA THR A 58 13.90 -5.20 -21.00
C THR A 58 14.01 -4.67 -19.56
N PRO A 59 14.92 -3.71 -19.30
CA PRO A 59 14.92 -2.98 -18.05
C PRO A 59 13.56 -2.27 -17.83
N LEU A 60 13.00 -2.37 -16.62
CA LEU A 60 11.76 -1.69 -16.26
C LEU A 60 12.04 -0.21 -15.94
N PHE A 61 13.07 0.03 -15.13
CA PHE A 61 13.50 1.36 -14.73
C PHE A 61 14.43 1.98 -15.77
N ASN A 62 14.25 3.27 -16.00
CA ASN A 62 15.06 4.05 -16.92
C ASN A 62 16.45 4.34 -16.30
N PRO A 63 17.55 3.88 -16.92
CA PRO A 63 18.89 4.17 -16.43
C PRO A 63 19.27 5.66 -16.53
N ALA A 64 18.55 6.44 -17.34
CA ALA A 64 18.71 7.89 -17.47
C ALA A 64 17.76 8.69 -16.56
N ALA A 65 16.99 8.03 -15.67
CA ALA A 65 16.11 8.72 -14.73
C ALA A 65 16.88 9.72 -13.86
N THR A 66 16.30 10.90 -13.66
CA THR A 66 16.92 11.93 -12.82
C THR A 66 16.40 11.83 -11.39
N ALA A 67 17.31 11.75 -10.42
CA ALA A 67 16.97 11.64 -9.00
C ALA A 67 17.46 12.85 -8.22
N GLN A 68 16.59 13.41 -7.37
CA GLN A 68 16.90 14.52 -6.48
C GLN A 68 16.25 14.34 -5.11
N VAL A 69 16.82 14.99 -4.09
CA VAL A 69 16.25 15.03 -2.75
C VAL A 69 15.49 16.33 -2.59
N ALA A 70 14.20 16.25 -2.31
CA ALA A 70 13.40 17.37 -1.84
C ALA A 70 13.45 17.40 -0.31
N GLN A 71 14.22 18.35 0.24
CA GLN A 71 14.33 18.55 1.69
C GLN A 71 13.20 19.48 2.17
N PHE A 72 12.49 19.09 3.23
CA PHE A 72 11.43 19.90 3.85
C PHE A 72 11.89 20.57 5.15
N ASP A 73 12.68 19.86 5.95
CA ASP A 73 13.40 20.36 7.13
C ASP A 73 14.56 19.40 7.46
N ASP A 74 15.25 19.57 8.59
CA ASP A 74 16.41 18.74 8.97
C ASP A 74 16.14 17.23 9.11
N ARG A 75 14.88 16.81 9.23
CA ARG A 75 14.48 15.42 9.47
C ARG A 75 13.61 14.84 8.38
N HIS A 76 12.96 15.67 7.58
CA HIS A 76 11.98 15.26 6.58
C HIS A 76 12.46 15.57 5.17
N PHE A 77 12.47 14.53 4.33
CA PHE A 77 12.79 14.64 2.92
C PHE A 77 12.01 13.62 2.11
N CYS A 78 11.99 13.83 0.80
CA CYS A 78 11.49 12.88 -0.17
C CYS A 78 12.50 12.71 -1.30
N LEU A 79 12.80 11.47 -1.68
CA LEU A 79 13.54 11.17 -2.90
C LEU A 79 12.57 11.26 -4.08
N VAL A 80 12.85 12.13 -5.03
CA VAL A 80 12.06 12.33 -6.25
C VAL A 80 12.86 11.80 -7.42
N VAL A 81 12.26 10.90 -8.20
CA VAL A 81 12.84 10.30 -9.40
C VAL A 81 11.91 10.60 -10.57
N ASP A 82 12.36 11.46 -11.47
CA ASP A 82 11.64 11.78 -12.70
C ASP A 82 12.06 10.84 -13.84
N ASP A 83 11.12 10.56 -14.74
CA ASP A 83 11.26 9.63 -15.86
C ASP A 83 11.69 8.23 -15.39
N ALA A 84 11.04 7.74 -14.33
CA ALA A 84 11.46 6.57 -13.57
C ALA A 84 11.43 5.25 -14.36
N LEU A 85 10.41 5.06 -15.20
CA LEU A 85 10.23 3.86 -16.03
C LEU A 85 10.56 4.12 -17.49
N LEU A 86 10.97 3.08 -18.23
CA LEU A 86 11.15 3.14 -19.68
C LEU A 86 9.81 3.15 -20.43
N ASN A 87 8.89 2.26 -20.05
CA ASN A 87 7.58 2.11 -20.69
C ASN A 87 6.44 2.23 -19.66
N PRO A 88 6.20 3.42 -19.07
CA PRO A 88 5.15 3.61 -18.05
C PRO A 88 3.74 3.30 -18.58
N ASP A 89 3.49 3.51 -19.88
CA ASP A 89 2.20 3.22 -20.53
C ASP A 89 1.80 1.75 -20.41
N GLU A 90 2.76 0.81 -20.42
CA GLU A 90 2.48 -0.62 -20.27
C GLU A 90 1.82 -0.93 -18.91
N LEU A 91 2.18 -0.19 -17.85
CA LEU A 91 1.57 -0.34 -16.52
C LEU A 91 0.15 0.23 -16.48
N VAL A 92 -0.10 1.32 -17.20
CA VAL A 92 -1.45 1.89 -17.35
C VAL A 92 -2.35 0.90 -18.10
N GLN A 93 -1.87 0.38 -19.24
CA GLN A 93 -2.62 -0.60 -20.04
C GLN A 93 -2.89 -1.86 -19.25
N PHE A 94 -1.89 -2.39 -18.53
CA PHE A 94 -2.07 -3.55 -17.65
C PHE A 94 -3.20 -3.32 -16.62
N ALA A 95 -3.25 -2.14 -16.00
CA ALA A 95 -4.28 -1.77 -15.04
C ALA A 95 -5.64 -1.59 -15.72
N ALA A 96 -5.69 -0.95 -16.89
CA ALA A 96 -6.90 -0.70 -17.66
C ALA A 96 -7.57 -2.00 -18.12
N GLU A 97 -6.81 -2.96 -18.64
CA GLU A 97 -7.30 -4.30 -19.01
C GLU A 97 -7.93 -5.04 -17.81
N ARG A 98 -7.48 -4.73 -16.60
CA ARG A 98 -7.86 -5.40 -15.34
C ARG A 98 -8.69 -4.51 -14.44
N ARG A 99 -9.37 -3.50 -15.00
CA ARG A 99 -10.21 -2.55 -14.25
C ARG A 99 -11.22 -3.24 -13.31
N ALA A 100 -11.76 -4.40 -13.71
CA ALA A 100 -12.71 -5.18 -12.91
C ALA A 100 -12.08 -5.90 -11.71
N GLU A 101 -10.75 -5.98 -11.63
CA GLU A 101 -10.02 -6.61 -10.51
C GLU A 101 -9.68 -5.61 -9.39
N PHE A 102 -9.96 -4.32 -9.58
CA PHE A 102 -9.79 -3.31 -8.55
C PHE A 102 -10.95 -3.37 -7.56
N ASN A 103 -10.63 -3.44 -6.28
CA ASN A 103 -11.62 -3.59 -5.22
C ASN A 103 -11.40 -2.55 -4.12
N SER A 104 -12.51 -2.10 -3.52
CA SER A 104 -12.46 -1.37 -2.25
C SER A 104 -12.09 -2.34 -1.13
N VAL A 105 -11.45 -1.84 -0.09
CA VAL A 105 -11.02 -2.69 1.01
C VAL A 105 -11.23 -1.99 2.34
N ASP A 106 -11.98 -2.66 3.20
CA ASP A 106 -12.40 -2.10 4.49
C ASP A 106 -11.25 -2.05 5.52
N PHE A 107 -10.20 -2.87 5.37
CA PHE A 107 -9.10 -2.93 6.35
C PHE A 107 -8.04 -1.84 6.13
N SER A 108 -7.86 -1.40 4.89
CA SER A 108 -6.94 -0.32 4.55
C SER A 108 -7.81 0.89 4.41
N HIS A 109 -7.70 1.86 5.33
CA HIS A 109 -8.47 3.10 5.28
C HIS A 109 -8.12 3.98 4.05
N TYR A 110 -7.60 3.39 2.96
CA TYR A 110 -7.37 3.99 1.67
C TYR A 110 -8.72 4.43 1.04
N PRO A 111 -8.85 5.70 0.62
CA PRO A 111 -10.10 6.26 0.10
C PRO A 111 -10.35 5.92 -1.38
N GLY A 112 -10.29 4.63 -1.73
CA GLY A 112 -10.60 4.19 -3.08
C GLY A 112 -10.41 2.70 -3.31
N ILE A 113 -10.08 2.35 -4.55
CA ILE A 113 -9.93 0.97 -5.01
C ILE A 113 -8.47 0.65 -5.31
N TYR A 114 -8.09 -0.61 -5.10
CA TYR A 114 -6.73 -1.05 -5.41
C TYR A 114 -6.73 -2.46 -6.00
N ARG A 115 -5.60 -2.81 -6.61
CA ARG A 115 -5.24 -4.17 -7.02
C ARG A 115 -3.79 -4.44 -6.64
N MET A 116 -3.52 -5.62 -6.08
CA MET A 116 -2.13 -6.03 -5.85
C MET A 116 -1.36 -6.05 -7.18
N ALA A 117 -0.11 -5.57 -7.15
CA ALA A 117 0.76 -5.65 -8.31
C ALA A 117 1.18 -7.12 -8.55
N PRO A 118 1.48 -7.51 -9.80
CA PRO A 118 2.17 -8.77 -10.07
C PRO A 118 3.44 -8.92 -9.22
N ALA A 119 3.80 -10.16 -8.90
CA ALA A 119 4.97 -10.45 -8.07
C ALA A 119 6.24 -9.90 -8.70
N GLU A 120 6.38 -10.07 -10.02
CA GLU A 120 7.52 -9.61 -10.81
C GLU A 120 7.67 -8.08 -10.71
N LEU A 121 6.57 -7.33 -10.82
CA LEU A 121 6.61 -5.87 -10.67
C LEU A 121 7.01 -5.46 -9.24
N SER A 122 6.53 -6.21 -8.24
CA SER A 122 6.89 -6.00 -6.83
C SER A 122 8.38 -6.26 -6.57
N GLU A 123 8.94 -7.30 -7.16
CA GLU A 123 10.36 -7.64 -7.09
C GLU A 123 11.23 -6.57 -7.74
N ARG A 124 10.88 -6.15 -8.97
CA ARG A 124 11.62 -5.09 -9.68
C ARG A 124 11.62 -3.77 -8.91
N LEU A 125 10.49 -3.39 -8.32
CA LEU A 125 10.40 -2.20 -7.47
C LEU A 125 11.22 -2.36 -6.17
N THR A 126 11.22 -3.56 -5.57
CA THR A 126 12.05 -3.89 -4.40
C THR A 126 13.53 -3.74 -4.72
N ASP A 127 13.99 -4.27 -5.85
CA ASP A 127 15.39 -4.17 -6.29
C ASP A 127 15.80 -2.72 -6.51
N TYR A 128 14.95 -1.93 -7.18
CA TYR A 128 15.19 -0.50 -7.36
C TYR A 128 15.34 0.22 -6.01
N PHE A 129 14.41 -0.01 -5.08
CA PHE A 129 14.49 0.56 -3.73
C PHE A 129 15.78 0.16 -3.03
N GLN A 130 16.14 -1.13 -3.03
CA GLN A 130 17.33 -1.64 -2.36
C GLN A 130 18.63 -1.06 -2.92
N LEU A 131 18.71 -0.88 -4.24
CA LEU A 131 19.90 -0.39 -4.94
C LEU A 131 20.05 1.13 -4.85
N HIS A 132 18.95 1.87 -5.05
CA HIS A 132 19.02 3.31 -5.28
C HIS A 132 18.54 4.17 -4.10
N ALA A 133 17.59 3.69 -3.29
CA ALA A 133 16.91 4.52 -2.30
C ALA A 133 17.29 4.15 -0.85
N ARG A 134 17.37 2.85 -0.54
CA ARG A 134 17.44 2.30 0.82
C ARG A 134 18.46 2.99 1.72
N ARG A 135 19.67 3.26 1.21
CA ARG A 135 20.78 3.85 2.00
C ARG A 135 20.54 5.29 2.46
N ARG A 136 19.55 5.98 1.91
CA ARG A 136 19.14 7.33 2.34
C ARG A 136 18.27 7.29 3.60
N PHE A 137 17.69 6.15 3.92
CA PHE A 137 16.84 5.93 5.08
C PHE A 137 17.57 5.09 6.13
N ASP A 138 16.93 4.87 7.27
CA ASP A 138 17.42 3.96 8.32
C ASP A 138 17.23 2.47 7.97
N ALA A 139 17.03 2.15 6.69
CA ALA A 139 16.71 0.83 6.20
C ALA A 139 17.98 0.01 5.92
N ARG A 140 18.14 -1.13 6.60
CA ARG A 140 19.28 -2.05 6.40
C ARG A 140 18.97 -3.18 5.43
N ARG A 141 17.86 -3.90 5.62
CA ARG A 141 17.47 -5.04 4.79
C ARG A 141 15.96 -5.01 4.61
N CYS A 142 15.49 -4.99 3.37
CA CYS A 142 14.08 -5.18 3.06
C CYS A 142 13.68 -6.62 3.43
N VAL A 143 12.68 -6.76 4.28
CA VAL A 143 12.17 -8.06 4.74
C VAL A 143 10.80 -8.38 4.16
N GLU A 144 10.08 -7.37 3.69
CA GLU A 144 8.78 -7.50 3.05
C GLU A 144 8.54 -6.29 2.15
N THR A 145 7.90 -6.54 1.01
CA THR A 145 7.41 -5.49 0.12
C THR A 145 5.94 -5.76 -0.20
N ILE A 146 5.12 -4.73 -0.07
CA ILE A 146 3.75 -4.71 -0.57
C ILE A 146 3.71 -3.72 -1.73
N CYS A 147 3.23 -4.15 -2.89
CA CYS A 147 3.07 -3.29 -4.06
C CYS A 147 1.64 -3.40 -4.60
N ARG A 148 1.02 -2.26 -4.88
CA ARG A 148 -0.37 -2.21 -5.38
C ARG A 148 -0.59 -1.07 -6.36
N TYR A 149 -1.37 -1.35 -7.40
CA TYR A 149 -2.04 -0.31 -8.18
C TYR A 149 -3.17 0.28 -7.35
N SER A 150 -3.28 1.60 -7.33
CA SER A 150 -4.22 2.31 -6.46
C SER A 150 -4.89 3.45 -7.23
N LEU A 151 -6.19 3.61 -7.02
CA LEU A 151 -7.01 4.70 -7.54
C LEU A 151 -7.80 5.31 -6.38
N VAL A 152 -7.65 6.61 -6.16
CA VAL A 152 -8.49 7.32 -5.19
C VAL A 152 -9.81 7.62 -5.87
N THR A 153 -10.93 7.19 -5.28
CA THR A 153 -12.25 7.23 -5.95
C THR A 153 -13.37 7.74 -5.06
N LEU A 154 -13.17 7.84 -3.74
CA LEU A 154 -14.25 8.25 -2.85
C LEU A 154 -14.51 9.76 -2.94
N PRO A 155 -15.77 10.20 -3.06
CA PRO A 155 -16.11 11.61 -2.92
C PRO A 155 -15.98 12.06 -1.46
N ARG A 156 -15.87 13.37 -1.22
CA ARG A 156 -15.65 13.96 0.11
C ARG A 156 -16.65 13.46 1.17
N GLN A 157 -17.93 13.37 0.81
CA GLN A 157 -19.00 12.92 1.71
C GLN A 157 -18.95 11.43 2.07
N ALA A 158 -18.23 10.61 1.31
CA ALA A 158 -18.08 9.18 1.57
C ALA A 158 -16.83 8.86 2.42
N LEU A 159 -16.03 9.87 2.76
CA LEU A 159 -14.81 9.68 3.54
C LEU A 159 -15.12 9.40 5.01
N HIS A 160 -14.47 8.38 5.56
CA HIS A 160 -14.40 8.16 7.00
C HIS A 160 -13.46 9.17 7.68
N PRO A 161 -13.64 9.49 8.97
CA PRO A 161 -12.84 10.53 9.64
C PRO A 161 -11.33 10.34 9.55
N ILE A 162 -10.86 9.10 9.64
CA ILE A 162 -9.45 8.76 9.46
C ILE A 162 -8.91 9.09 8.06
N GLN A 163 -9.76 9.16 7.04
CA GLN A 163 -9.41 9.59 5.67
C GLN A 163 -9.37 11.12 5.53
N TRP A 164 -9.80 11.87 6.54
CA TRP A 164 -9.72 13.34 6.53
C TRP A 164 -8.33 13.83 6.96
N LEU A 165 -7.52 12.94 7.51
CA LEU A 165 -6.24 13.25 8.13
C LEU A 165 -5.08 12.79 7.25
N CYS A 166 -3.91 13.40 7.44
CA CYS A 166 -2.65 12.74 7.06
C CYS A 166 -2.41 11.49 7.91
N HIS A 167 -1.63 10.54 7.39
CA HIS A 167 -1.38 9.25 8.03
C HIS A 167 0.10 8.86 7.99
N ARG A 168 0.42 7.80 8.72
CA ARG A 168 1.70 7.09 8.67
C ARG A 168 1.43 5.65 8.26
N ASP A 169 2.37 5.04 7.57
CA ASP A 169 2.30 3.64 7.15
C ASP A 169 2.94 2.68 8.17
N ASP A 170 3.78 3.20 9.08
CA ASP A 170 4.51 2.41 10.07
C ASP A 170 3.73 2.09 11.37
N VAL A 171 2.42 2.33 11.38
CA VAL A 171 1.58 2.18 12.58
C VAL A 171 1.53 0.71 13.01
N GLY A 172 1.91 0.44 14.26
CA GLY A 172 1.91 -0.92 14.83
C GLY A 172 3.12 -1.77 14.44
N LEU A 173 4.09 -1.18 13.72
CA LEU A 173 5.31 -1.86 13.32
C LEU A 173 6.26 -2.06 14.51
N ASP A 174 6.92 -3.23 14.57
CA ASP A 174 7.96 -3.51 15.56
C ASP A 174 9.07 -2.44 15.53
N ALA A 175 9.53 -1.96 16.70
CA ALA A 175 10.49 -0.87 16.78
C ALA A 175 11.85 -1.17 16.10
N ARG A 176 12.19 -2.45 15.83
CA ARG A 176 13.39 -2.86 15.08
C ARG A 176 13.19 -2.81 13.57
N LEU A 177 11.99 -2.45 13.12
CA LEU A 177 11.61 -2.31 11.73
C LEU A 177 11.31 -0.84 11.41
N SER A 178 11.52 -0.47 10.17
CA SER A 178 11.10 0.79 9.56
C SER A 178 10.30 0.49 8.30
N MET A 179 9.46 1.43 7.88
CA MET A 179 8.74 1.33 6.61
C MET A 179 9.12 2.52 5.75
N GLN A 180 9.47 2.26 4.50
CA GLN A 180 9.57 3.28 3.47
C GLN A 180 8.42 3.09 2.50
N ALA A 181 7.87 4.18 2.01
CA ALA A 181 6.77 4.17 1.07
C ALA A 181 7.18 4.83 -0.23
N SER A 182 6.56 4.41 -1.33
CA SER A 182 6.73 5.01 -2.64
C SER A 182 5.43 5.18 -3.37
N VAL A 183 5.36 6.21 -4.21
CA VAL A 183 4.24 6.47 -5.12
C VAL A 183 4.82 6.78 -6.49
N LEU A 184 4.47 5.97 -7.49
CA LEU A 184 4.70 6.29 -8.90
C LEU A 184 3.40 6.81 -9.50
N TYR A 185 3.44 8.03 -10.05
CA TYR A 185 2.28 8.65 -10.69
C TYR A 185 2.15 8.17 -12.14
N LEU A 186 1.05 7.49 -12.44
CA LEU A 186 0.71 6.91 -13.75
C LEU A 186 -0.51 7.63 -14.36
N PHE A 187 -0.51 8.95 -14.30
CA PHE A 187 -1.50 9.81 -14.96
C PHE A 187 -0.84 11.11 -15.44
N HIS A 188 -1.39 11.72 -16.50
CA HIS A 188 -0.84 12.93 -17.10
C HIS A 188 -1.31 14.22 -16.44
N ASP A 189 -2.52 14.23 -15.89
CA ASP A 189 -3.15 15.43 -15.33
C ASP A 189 -2.63 15.73 -13.91
N PRO A 190 -1.72 16.71 -13.72
CA PRO A 190 -1.13 16.98 -12.41
C PRO A 190 -2.14 17.50 -11.38
N GLU A 191 -3.30 17.99 -11.82
CA GLU A 191 -4.34 18.54 -10.94
C GLU A 191 -5.09 17.44 -10.16
N LEU A 192 -4.94 16.18 -10.57
CA LEU A 192 -5.40 15.02 -9.78
C LEU A 192 -4.59 14.83 -8.48
N GLY A 193 -3.50 15.56 -8.30
CA GLY A 193 -2.88 15.78 -7.00
C GLY A 193 -1.71 14.86 -6.69
N GLY A 194 -0.68 15.46 -6.09
CA GLY A 194 0.55 14.79 -5.67
C GLY A 194 0.47 14.19 -4.27
N THR A 195 1.52 14.37 -3.49
CA THR A 195 1.61 13.92 -2.09
C THR A 195 2.06 15.07 -1.20
N GLY A 196 1.30 15.37 -0.16
CA GLY A 196 1.61 16.40 0.85
C GLY A 196 2.20 15.76 2.11
N PHE A 197 3.08 16.51 2.79
CA PHE A 197 3.77 16.09 4.00
C PHE A 197 3.53 17.06 5.15
N TYR A 198 3.39 16.53 6.36
CA TYR A 198 2.89 17.26 7.52
C TYR A 198 3.64 16.91 8.81
N VAL A 199 3.49 17.77 9.82
CA VAL A 199 3.88 17.50 11.21
C VAL A 199 2.73 17.87 12.15
N PRO A 200 2.56 17.18 13.29
CA PRO A 200 1.53 17.54 14.24
C PRO A 200 1.86 18.87 14.92
N THR A 201 0.84 19.66 15.23
CA THR A 201 0.95 20.89 16.02
C THR A 201 0.64 20.68 17.50
N HIS A 202 0.20 19.47 17.86
CA HIS A 202 -0.20 19.05 19.19
C HIS A 202 0.74 17.97 19.75
N SER A 203 0.60 17.68 21.04
CA SER A 203 1.40 16.63 21.69
C SER A 203 1.13 15.25 21.07
N ALA A 204 2.11 14.35 21.16
CA ALA A 204 1.96 12.98 20.66
C ALA A 204 0.76 12.24 21.28
N ALA A 205 0.45 12.50 22.56
CA ALA A 205 -0.71 11.94 23.23
C ALA A 205 -2.03 12.47 22.64
N ALA A 206 -2.13 13.78 22.40
CA ALA A 206 -3.33 14.39 21.81
C ALA A 206 -3.53 13.95 20.36
N THR A 207 -2.47 13.95 19.55
CA THR A 207 -2.51 13.44 18.17
C THR A 207 -2.84 11.94 18.14
N GLY A 208 -2.33 11.15 19.08
CA GLY A 208 -2.68 9.74 19.24
C GLY A 208 -4.17 9.53 19.53
N ALA A 209 -4.75 10.33 20.43
CA ALA A 209 -6.18 10.29 20.74
C ALA A 209 -7.04 10.70 19.53
N LEU A 210 -6.65 11.75 18.80
CA LEU A 210 -7.30 12.15 17.54
C LEU A 210 -7.37 10.97 16.56
N PHE A 211 -6.24 10.29 16.32
CA PHE A 211 -6.19 9.14 15.43
C PHE A 211 -7.04 7.96 15.90
N ALA A 212 -7.04 7.66 17.20
CA ALA A 212 -7.88 6.61 17.76
C ALA A 212 -9.37 6.91 17.54
N ASP A 213 -9.79 8.14 17.87
CA ASP A 213 -11.17 8.57 17.66
C ASP A 213 -11.57 8.60 16.17
N ALA A 214 -10.66 8.99 15.28
CA ALA A 214 -10.91 9.02 13.84
C ALA A 214 -11.25 7.64 13.25
N ARG A 215 -10.86 6.55 13.93
CA ARG A 215 -11.16 5.17 13.54
C ARG A 215 -12.48 4.66 14.13
N LEU A 216 -12.94 5.23 15.24
CA LEU A 216 -14.02 4.66 16.05
C LEU A 216 -15.28 5.53 16.07
N ALA A 217 -15.12 6.85 16.02
CA ALA A 217 -16.22 7.80 16.12
C ALA A 217 -16.99 7.93 14.80
N SER A 218 -18.29 8.25 14.90
CA SER A 218 -19.05 8.67 13.74
C SER A 218 -18.51 9.99 13.17
N PRO A 219 -18.70 10.26 11.87
CA PRO A 219 -18.30 11.53 11.25
C PRO A 219 -18.78 12.78 12.00
N SER A 220 -20.04 12.81 12.43
CA SER A 220 -20.61 13.96 13.14
C SER A 220 -19.99 14.17 14.53
N ALA A 221 -19.78 13.09 15.29
CA ALA A 221 -19.16 13.16 16.61
C ALA A 221 -17.69 13.59 16.51
N PHE A 222 -16.96 13.05 15.53
CA PHE A 222 -15.57 13.43 15.28
C PHE A 222 -15.46 14.91 14.89
N ALA A 223 -16.30 15.36 13.96
CA ALA A 223 -16.33 16.76 13.52
C ALA A 223 -16.61 17.72 14.69
N ALA A 224 -17.63 17.43 15.50
CA ALA A 224 -17.98 18.26 16.66
C ALA A 224 -16.87 18.32 17.71
N ARG A 225 -16.17 17.22 17.94
CA ARG A 225 -15.09 17.14 18.94
C ARG A 225 -13.82 17.86 18.51
N TYR A 226 -13.45 17.77 17.23
CA TYR A 226 -12.13 18.17 16.74
C TYR A 226 -12.15 19.42 15.85
N GLY A 227 -13.32 19.92 15.47
CA GLY A 227 -13.46 21.06 14.56
C GLY A 227 -12.98 20.76 13.14
N LEU A 228 -13.04 19.48 12.73
CA LEU A 228 -12.62 19.01 11.41
C LEU A 228 -13.85 18.64 10.56
N SER A 229 -13.70 18.70 9.24
CA SER A 229 -14.77 18.41 8.28
C SER A 229 -14.32 17.38 7.24
N PRO A 230 -15.25 16.67 6.58
CA PRO A 230 -14.90 15.72 5.53
C PRO A 230 -14.15 16.39 4.38
N GLY A 231 -13.02 15.82 4.00
CA GLY A 231 -12.22 16.28 2.88
C GLY A 231 -10.87 15.59 2.80
N TYR A 232 -10.23 15.65 1.64
CA TYR A 232 -8.84 15.24 1.51
C TYR A 232 -7.92 16.28 2.15
N MET A 233 -6.92 15.82 2.89
CA MET A 233 -5.91 16.69 3.47
C MET A 233 -5.08 17.36 2.36
N HIS A 234 -5.06 18.70 2.35
CA HIS A 234 -4.42 19.51 1.31
C HIS A 234 -3.52 20.61 1.93
N GLU A 235 -4.13 21.44 2.77
CA GLU A 235 -3.46 22.55 3.48
C GLU A 235 -3.21 22.24 4.95
N SER A 236 -2.46 23.12 5.62
CA SER A 236 -2.37 23.07 7.09
C SER A 236 -3.75 23.26 7.74
N ASN A 237 -3.95 22.66 8.90
CA ASN A 237 -5.14 22.87 9.73
C ASN A 237 -4.74 23.00 11.21
N ALA A 238 -5.74 23.04 12.11
CA ALA A 238 -5.50 23.20 13.54
C ALA A 238 -4.62 22.09 14.14
N TRP A 239 -4.62 20.89 13.57
CA TRP A 239 -3.93 19.69 14.09
C TRP A 239 -2.60 19.40 13.42
N PHE A 240 -2.44 19.82 12.17
CA PHE A 240 -1.30 19.47 11.33
C PHE A 240 -0.82 20.67 10.51
N ARG A 241 0.49 20.89 10.53
CA ARG A 241 1.17 21.89 9.69
C ARG A 241 1.80 21.19 8.50
N ARG A 242 1.50 21.67 7.29
CA ARG A 242 2.16 21.24 6.05
C ARG A 242 3.61 21.70 6.06
N ILE A 243 4.52 20.78 5.79
CA ILE A 243 5.97 21.05 5.71
C ILE A 243 6.49 21.04 4.28
N GLY A 244 5.74 20.45 3.36
CA GLY A 244 6.09 20.40 1.95
C GLY A 244 5.16 19.48 1.19
N GLY A 245 5.45 19.29 -0.09
CA GLY A 245 4.73 18.37 -0.94
C GLY A 245 5.45 18.18 -2.26
N ILE A 246 5.19 17.04 -2.90
CA ILE A 246 5.66 16.76 -4.25
C ILE A 246 4.45 16.76 -5.17
N ALA A 247 4.44 17.68 -6.13
CA ALA A 247 3.43 17.72 -7.18
C ALA A 247 3.49 16.44 -8.02
N ALA A 248 2.30 15.94 -8.40
CA ALA A 248 2.21 14.84 -9.35
C ALA A 248 2.83 15.25 -10.69
N LYS A 249 3.49 14.29 -11.32
CA LYS A 249 4.04 14.39 -12.67
C LYS A 249 4.02 12.99 -13.27
N TRP A 250 3.60 12.85 -14.52
CA TRP A 250 3.69 11.58 -15.24
C TRP A 250 5.08 10.93 -15.08
N ASN A 251 5.11 9.63 -14.79
CA ASN A 251 6.33 8.83 -14.65
C ASN A 251 7.31 9.36 -13.56
N ARG A 252 6.79 10.08 -12.57
CA ARG A 252 7.54 10.45 -11.36
C ARG A 252 7.31 9.41 -10.27
N LEU A 253 8.40 8.82 -9.78
CA LEU A 253 8.45 8.01 -8.58
C LEU A 253 8.92 8.86 -7.41
N ILE A 254 8.16 8.89 -6.33
CA ILE A 254 8.60 9.44 -5.05
C ILE A 254 8.84 8.32 -4.05
N ILE A 255 9.84 8.47 -3.19
CA ILE A 255 10.15 7.55 -2.09
C ILE A 255 10.38 8.36 -0.82
N TYR A 256 9.74 7.99 0.28
CA TYR A 256 9.79 8.71 1.54
C TYR A 256 9.72 7.76 2.75
N ASP A 257 10.01 8.28 3.93
CA ASP A 257 9.85 7.54 5.19
C ASP A 257 8.35 7.38 5.49
N GLY A 258 7.87 6.14 5.59
CA GLY A 258 6.46 5.84 5.88
C GLY A 258 6.02 6.28 7.28
N GLY A 259 6.96 6.56 8.19
CA GLY A 259 6.71 7.17 9.49
C GLY A 259 6.49 8.69 9.42
N MET A 260 6.75 9.34 8.30
CA MET A 260 6.41 10.74 8.07
C MET A 260 4.90 10.88 7.78
N LEU A 261 4.24 11.85 8.41
CA LEU A 261 2.82 12.11 8.15
C LEU A 261 2.64 12.63 6.73
N HIS A 262 1.78 11.97 5.97
CA HIS A 262 1.53 12.30 4.58
C HIS A 262 0.08 12.04 4.15
N ALA A 263 -0.32 12.61 3.02
CA ALA A 263 -1.62 12.39 2.41
C ALA A 263 -1.56 12.61 0.89
N SER A 264 -2.51 12.01 0.16
CA SER A 264 -2.76 12.39 -1.23
C SER A 264 -3.21 13.85 -1.28
N ASP A 265 -2.49 14.67 -2.05
CA ASP A 265 -2.67 16.12 -2.12
C ASP A 265 -3.74 16.49 -3.17
N ILE A 266 -5.00 16.13 -2.91
CA ILE A 266 -6.10 16.17 -3.89
C ILE A 266 -6.92 17.46 -3.71
N ALA A 267 -6.67 18.44 -4.56
CA ALA A 267 -7.40 19.71 -4.56
C ALA A 267 -8.81 19.60 -5.19
N ALA A 268 -8.96 18.79 -6.24
CA ALA A 268 -10.18 18.66 -7.02
C ALA A 268 -10.78 17.23 -6.99
N PRO A 269 -11.33 16.77 -5.85
CA PRO A 269 -11.82 15.41 -5.71
C PRO A 269 -13.02 15.06 -6.60
N ASP A 270 -13.74 16.07 -7.10
CA ASP A 270 -14.86 15.85 -8.04
C ASP A 270 -14.40 15.35 -9.42
N ARG A 271 -13.09 15.36 -9.70
CA ARG A 271 -12.47 14.83 -10.93
C ARG A 271 -11.92 13.42 -10.76
N LEU A 272 -12.02 12.83 -9.58
CA LEU A 272 -11.54 11.47 -9.34
C LEU A 272 -12.36 10.46 -10.15
N SER A 273 -11.67 9.48 -10.73
CA SER A 273 -12.26 8.45 -11.56
C SER A 273 -11.74 7.08 -11.12
N ALA A 274 -12.60 6.06 -11.23
CA ALA A 274 -12.25 4.66 -11.02
C ALA A 274 -11.64 4.01 -12.27
N ASP A 275 -11.58 4.73 -13.39
CA ASP A 275 -10.96 4.25 -14.62
C ASP A 275 -9.43 4.49 -14.56
N PRO A 276 -8.60 3.43 -14.68
CA PRO A 276 -7.14 3.56 -14.66
C PRO A 276 -6.55 4.50 -15.72
N GLU A 277 -7.23 4.70 -16.86
CA GLU A 277 -6.71 5.52 -17.97
C GLU A 277 -6.94 7.02 -17.76
N SER A 278 -7.96 7.39 -16.99
CA SER A 278 -8.36 8.79 -16.76
C SER A 278 -8.26 9.23 -15.29
N GLY A 279 -8.20 8.27 -14.37
CA GLY A 279 -8.16 8.50 -12.93
C GLY A 279 -6.75 8.76 -12.40
N ARG A 280 -6.69 9.01 -11.08
CA ARG A 280 -5.44 9.22 -10.34
C ARG A 280 -4.72 7.88 -10.09
N LEU A 281 -4.33 7.18 -11.15
CA LEU A 281 -3.68 5.88 -11.06
C LEU A 281 -2.26 6.01 -10.49
N THR A 282 -1.97 5.28 -9.42
CA THR A 282 -0.62 5.20 -8.86
C THR A 282 -0.19 3.76 -8.64
N LEU A 283 1.11 3.52 -8.74
CA LEU A 283 1.73 2.30 -8.21
C LEU A 283 2.38 2.63 -6.87
N ASN A 284 1.85 2.03 -5.80
CA ASN A 284 2.29 2.29 -4.43
C ASN A 284 3.15 1.12 -3.96
N GLY A 285 4.31 1.42 -3.40
CA GLY A 285 5.22 0.45 -2.79
C GLY A 285 5.37 0.72 -1.29
N PHE A 286 5.39 -0.32 -0.48
CA PHE A 286 5.65 -0.26 0.96
C PHE A 286 6.74 -1.28 1.29
N PHE A 287 7.88 -0.80 1.78
CA PHE A 287 9.08 -1.58 2.02
C PHE A 287 9.33 -1.66 3.53
N THR A 288 8.99 -2.80 4.13
CA THR A 288 9.32 -3.06 5.53
C THR A 288 10.77 -3.49 5.62
N CYS A 289 11.56 -2.75 6.38
CA CYS A 289 13.00 -2.96 6.51
C CYS A 289 13.41 -3.21 7.96
N ARG A 290 14.45 -4.01 8.17
CA ARG A 290 15.19 -3.99 9.44
C ARG A 290 15.89 -2.64 9.57
N ARG A 291 15.76 -1.99 10.74
CA ARG A 291 16.47 -0.73 11.01
C ARG A 291 17.98 -0.94 11.06
N ASN A 292 18.69 0.07 10.62
CA ASN A 292 20.12 0.21 10.84
C ASN A 292 20.31 0.77 12.25
N LEU A 293 20.31 -0.11 13.26
CA LEU A 293 20.67 0.25 14.63
C LEU A 293 22.14 0.68 14.61
N ARG A 294 22.37 1.99 14.61
CA ARG A 294 23.69 2.56 14.91
C ARG A 294 23.95 2.43 16.40
#